data_AF-A0A7G8HIN2-F1
#
_entry.id   AF-A0A7G8HIN2-F1
#
_cell.length_a   1.000
_cell.length_b   1.000
_cell.length_c   1.000
_cell.angle_alpha   90.00
_cell.angle_beta   90.00
_cell.angle_gamma   90.00
#
_symmetry.space_group_name_H-M   'P 1'
#
loop_
_entity.id
_entity.type
_entity.pdbx_description
1 polymer ?
#
loop_
_entity_poly.entity_id
_entity_poly.type
_entity_poly.pdbx_seq_one_letter_code
_entity_poly.pdbx_strand_id
1 'polypeptide(L)'
;MGSSEQSGEPISSFSPSFVIEGAGGSNAGLTPRWDRVDSRRLIAVARKVYFNHLTTNGYTLDPCGVVVNGQHDDGRVVFEMPTLLPEEQFISAELIGLKLKRPRVPRDRQKGSSF
;
A
#
# COMPACT_ATOMS: atom_id res chain seq x y z
N MET A 1 -66.48 -4.85 -2.16
CA MET A 1 -65.87 -3.58 -2.62
C MET A 1 -64.53 -3.48 -1.90
N GLY A 2 -63.45 -3.82 -2.59
CA GLY A 2 -62.10 -3.82 -2.02
C GLY A 2 -61.47 -2.43 -2.17
N SER A 3 -60.94 -1.88 -1.08
CA SER A 3 -60.21 -0.62 -1.10
C SER A 3 -58.72 -0.91 -1.10
N SER A 4 -58.10 -0.57 -2.22
CA SER A 4 -56.68 -0.73 -2.53
C SER A 4 -55.83 0.23 -1.70
N GLU A 5 -54.90 -0.35 -0.96
CA GLU A 5 -53.49 0.03 -0.75
C GLU A 5 -53.07 1.37 -1.39
N GLN A 6 -52.93 2.44 -0.58
CA GLN A 6 -52.25 3.67 -0.98
C GLN A 6 -50.76 3.49 -0.67
N SER A 7 -49.95 3.43 -1.74
CA SER A 7 -48.52 3.16 -1.76
C SER A 7 -47.70 4.20 -0.98
N GLY A 8 -46.77 3.72 -0.15
CA GLY A 8 -45.67 4.54 0.35
C GLY A 8 -44.74 4.92 -0.81
N GLU A 9 -44.65 6.22 -1.09
CA GLU A 9 -43.65 6.76 -2.00
C GLU A 9 -42.24 6.46 -1.45
N PRO A 10 -41.31 5.93 -2.27
CA PRO A 10 -39.92 5.82 -1.86
C PRO A 10 -39.35 7.23 -1.69
N ILE A 11 -38.89 7.55 -0.49
CA ILE A 11 -38.11 8.76 -0.19
C ILE A 11 -37.08 9.00 -1.29
N SER A 12 -37.25 10.14 -1.97
CA SER A 12 -36.37 10.70 -2.99
C SER A 12 -34.91 10.30 -2.73
N SER A 13 -34.28 9.63 -3.69
CA SER A 13 -32.87 9.28 -3.62
C SER A 13 -32.06 10.59 -3.65
N PHE A 14 -31.74 11.10 -2.47
CA PHE A 14 -30.96 12.32 -2.32
C PHE A 14 -29.57 12.10 -2.94
N SER A 15 -29.30 12.79 -4.05
CA SER A 15 -27.92 13.00 -4.49
C SER A 15 -27.21 13.85 -3.44
N PRO A 16 -26.03 13.44 -2.96
CA PRO A 16 -25.32 14.16 -1.90
C PRO A 16 -24.94 15.57 -2.36
N SER A 17 -25.10 16.55 -1.47
CA SER A 17 -24.80 17.97 -1.76
C SER A 17 -23.32 18.24 -2.05
N PHE A 18 -22.43 17.33 -1.67
CA PHE A 18 -21.01 17.32 -2.03
C PHE A 18 -20.45 15.90 -1.82
N VAL A 19 -19.42 15.56 -2.60
CA VAL A 19 -18.70 14.29 -2.48
C VAL A 19 -17.39 14.56 -1.74
N ILE A 20 -17.19 13.91 -0.58
CA ILE A 20 -15.88 13.89 0.07
C ILE A 20 -15.10 12.71 -0.54
N GLU A 21 -14.23 12.99 -1.50
CA GLU A 21 -13.29 11.99 -1.98
C GLU A 21 -12.42 11.50 -0.81
N GLY A 22 -12.45 10.20 -0.51
CA GLY A 22 -11.58 9.57 0.49
C GLY A 22 -12.18 9.32 1.88
N ALA A 23 -13.44 9.67 2.15
CA ALA A 23 -14.08 9.43 3.45
C ALA A 23 -14.64 8.00 3.65
N GLY A 24 -14.54 7.12 2.64
CA GLY A 24 -14.97 5.73 2.75
C GLY A 24 -13.84 4.86 3.32
N GLY A 25 -14.02 4.33 4.53
CA GLY A 25 -13.09 3.51 5.32
C GLY A 25 -12.64 2.17 4.72
N SER A 26 -12.19 2.19 3.47
CA SER A 26 -11.44 1.10 2.85
C SER A 26 -10.02 1.62 2.61
N ASN A 27 -9.02 0.77 2.81
CA ASN A 27 -7.59 1.05 2.59
C ASN A 27 -7.23 1.51 1.14
N ALA A 28 -8.22 1.81 0.31
CA ALA A 28 -8.11 2.41 -1.01
C ALA A 28 -7.40 3.78 -1.01
N GLY A 29 -7.42 4.51 0.12
CA GLY A 29 -6.62 5.74 0.28
C GLY A 29 -5.13 5.48 0.54
N LEU A 30 -4.77 4.28 1.00
CA LEU A 30 -3.41 3.92 1.41
C LEU A 30 -2.65 3.16 0.32
N THR A 31 -3.37 2.57 -0.62
CA THR A 31 -2.73 1.88 -1.75
C THR A 31 -2.69 2.81 -2.96
N PRO A 32 -1.55 2.98 -3.63
CA PRO A 32 -1.47 3.88 -4.77
C PRO A 32 -2.42 3.45 -5.87
N ARG A 33 -3.05 4.42 -6.52
CA ARG A 33 -3.76 4.21 -7.78
C ARG A 33 -2.75 3.94 -8.88
N TRP A 34 -2.31 2.69 -9.00
CA TRP A 34 -1.26 2.25 -9.92
C TRP A 34 -1.54 2.59 -11.39
N ASP A 35 -2.80 2.77 -11.76
CA ASP A 35 -3.25 3.26 -13.07
C ASP A 35 -2.92 4.73 -13.33
N ARG A 36 -2.73 5.54 -12.28
CA ARG A 36 -2.56 7.00 -12.36
C ARG A 36 -1.16 7.47 -11.99
N VAL A 37 -0.27 6.58 -11.57
CA VAL A 37 1.07 6.91 -11.07
C VAL A 37 2.13 6.14 -11.84
N ASP A 38 3.33 6.71 -11.94
CA ASP A 38 4.49 5.96 -12.42
C ASP A 38 4.92 4.95 -11.35
N SER A 39 4.40 3.73 -11.49
CA SER A 39 4.66 2.63 -10.57
C SER A 39 6.14 2.27 -10.47
N ARG A 40 6.88 2.39 -11.58
CA ARG A 40 8.31 2.05 -11.62
C ARG A 40 9.10 3.05 -10.79
N ARG A 41 8.82 4.34 -10.97
CA ARG A 41 9.46 5.41 -10.20
C ARG A 41 9.14 5.27 -8.70
N LEU A 42 7.87 5.12 -8.34
CA LEU A 42 7.44 4.99 -6.94
C LEU A 42 8.11 3.81 -6.23
N ILE A 43 8.12 2.62 -6.85
CA ILE A 43 8.76 1.44 -6.27
C ILE A 43 10.28 1.62 -6.15
N ALA A 44 10.93 2.29 -7.10
CA ALA A 44 12.36 2.56 -7.04
C ALA A 44 12.72 3.48 -5.86
N VAL A 45 11.97 4.57 -5.67
CA VAL A 45 12.16 5.50 -4.55
C VAL A 45 11.88 4.81 -3.22
N ALA A 46 10.76 4.08 -3.12
CA ALA A 46 10.40 3.33 -1.91
C ALA A 46 11.50 2.35 -1.50
N ARG A 47 12.06 1.61 -2.46
CA ARG A 47 13.20 0.72 -2.22
C ARG A 47 14.41 1.48 -1.70
N LYS A 48 14.81 2.57 -2.34
CA LYS A 48 15.96 3.37 -1.93
C LYS A 48 15.82 3.83 -0.48
N VAL A 49 14.67 4.37 -0.10
CA VAL A 49 14.38 4.84 1.27
C VAL A 49 14.39 3.67 2.26
N TYR A 50 13.70 2.57 1.95
CA TYR A 50 13.62 1.39 2.81
C TYR A 50 15.00 0.76 3.05
N PHE A 51 15.78 0.53 1.98
CA PHE A 51 17.12 -0.04 2.09
C PHE A 51 18.08 0.86 2.85
N ASN A 52 18.07 2.16 2.58
CA ASN A 52 18.91 3.11 3.32
C ASN A 52 18.63 3.01 4.83
N HIS A 53 17.35 2.98 5.22
CA HIS A 53 16.97 2.81 6.61
C HIS A 53 17.51 1.51 7.22
N LEU A 54 17.33 0.37 6.53
CA LEU A 54 17.84 -0.92 7.01
C LEU A 54 19.37 -0.92 7.17
N THR A 55 20.09 -0.27 6.27
CA THR A 55 21.56 -0.19 6.33
C THR A 55 22.06 0.75 7.43
N THR A 56 21.31 1.80 7.78
CA THR A 56 21.72 2.80 8.77
C THR A 56 21.34 2.41 10.19
N ASN A 57 20.11 1.93 10.40
CA ASN A 57 19.56 1.68 11.74
C ASN A 57 19.60 0.21 12.16
N GLY A 58 20.05 -0.68 11.26
CA GLY A 58 19.97 -2.12 11.45
C GLY A 58 18.53 -2.65 11.36
N TYR A 59 18.37 -3.94 11.69
CA TYR A 59 17.10 -4.67 11.58
C TYR A 59 16.35 -4.74 12.92
N THR A 60 16.48 -3.71 13.76
CA THR A 60 15.92 -3.71 15.13
C THR A 60 14.40 -3.62 15.16
N LEU A 61 13.79 -2.91 14.22
CA LEU A 61 12.33 -2.85 14.03
C LEU A 61 11.99 -3.13 12.57
N ASP A 62 11.01 -3.99 12.33
CA ASP A 62 10.54 -4.30 10.97
C ASP A 62 9.58 -3.19 10.51
N PRO A 63 9.93 -2.39 9.49
CA PRO A 63 9.04 -1.32 9.05
C PRO A 63 7.82 -1.86 8.32
N CYS A 64 6.66 -1.27 8.57
CA CYS A 64 5.42 -1.56 7.87
C CYS A 64 5.49 -1.18 6.38
N GLY A 65 6.21 -0.11 6.06
CA GLY A 65 6.43 0.32 4.68
C GLY A 65 7.13 1.67 4.55
N VAL A 66 6.92 2.32 3.42
CA VAL A 66 7.45 3.64 3.09
C VAL A 66 6.33 4.53 2.57
N VAL A 67 6.29 5.76 3.04
CA VAL A 67 5.50 6.82 2.40
C VAL A 67 6.42 7.59 1.46
N VAL A 68 6.03 7.67 0.19
CA VAL A 68 6.74 8.39 -0.87
C VAL A 68 5.93 9.62 -1.25
N ASN A 69 6.60 10.76 -1.43
CA ASN A 69 5.96 11.95 -1.99
C ASN A 69 5.87 11.81 -3.51
N GLY A 70 4.68 11.94 -4.11
CA GLY A 70 4.51 11.77 -5.56
C GLY A 70 5.24 12.84 -6.42
N GLN A 71 5.54 14.00 -5.83
CA GLN A 71 6.21 15.11 -6.53
C GLN A 71 7.74 15.04 -6.40
N HIS A 72 8.25 14.43 -5.33
CA HIS A 72 9.67 14.42 -4.98
C HIS A 72 10.25 12.99 -4.96
N ASP A 73 11.55 12.85 -5.21
CA ASP A 73 12.22 11.54 -5.13
C ASP A 73 12.68 11.21 -3.70
N ASP A 74 11.81 11.48 -2.72
CA ASP A 74 12.03 11.30 -1.30
C ASP A 74 10.86 10.60 -0.60
N GLY A 75 11.07 10.25 0.67
CA GLY A 75 10.07 9.54 1.46
C GLY A 75 10.55 9.22 2.87
N ARG A 76 9.64 8.62 3.65
CA ARG A 76 9.89 8.23 5.04
C ARG A 76 9.51 6.78 5.27
N VAL A 77 10.29 6.10 6.10
CA VAL A 77 9.95 4.76 6.60
C VAL A 77 8.90 4.90 7.70
N VAL A 78 7.91 4.01 7.69
CA VAL A 78 6.85 3.98 8.70
C VAL A 78 6.75 2.59 9.32
N PHE A 79 6.47 2.55 10.62
CA PHE A 79 6.37 1.32 11.41
C PHE A 79 4.93 0.95 11.77
N GLU A 80 4.00 1.88 11.53
CA GLU A 80 2.57 1.71 11.68
C GLU A 80 1.85 2.29 10.46
N MET A 81 0.53 2.12 10.40
CA MET A 81 -0.27 2.61 9.28
C MET A 81 -0.29 4.15 9.26
N PRO A 82 0.24 4.81 8.22
CA PRO A 82 0.32 6.26 8.19
C PRO A 82 -1.00 6.90 7.76
N THR A 83 -1.25 8.12 8.24
CA THR A 83 -2.17 9.05 7.57
C THR A 83 -1.43 9.70 6.41
N LEU A 84 -2.06 9.77 5.24
CA LEU A 84 -1.45 10.29 4.01
C LEU A 84 -1.97 11.67 3.65
N LEU A 85 -1.06 12.52 3.17
CA LEU A 85 -1.42 13.72 2.43
C LEU A 85 -1.87 13.36 1.00
N PRO A 86 -2.58 14.26 0.29
CA PRO A 86 -3.08 13.99 -1.06
C PRO A 86 -1.99 13.60 -2.07
N GLU A 87 -0.78 14.14 -1.92
CA GLU A 87 0.36 13.88 -2.79
C GLU A 87 1.18 12.65 -2.35
N GLU A 88 0.89 12.09 -1.17
CA GLU A 88 1.64 10.98 -0.60
C GLU A 88 1.10 9.63 -1.02
N GLN A 89 2.00 8.67 -1.18
CA GLN A 89 1.70 7.31 -1.60
C GLN A 89 2.37 6.34 -0.63
N PHE A 90 1.59 5.49 0.03
CA PHE A 90 2.14 4.45 0.91
C PHE A 90 2.44 3.17 0.12
N ILE A 91 3.66 2.67 0.26
CA ILE A 91 4.11 1.41 -0.30
C ILE A 91 4.44 0.47 0.86
N SER A 92 3.71 -0.64 0.97
CA SER A 92 3.96 -1.63 2.02
C SER A 92 5.31 -2.32 1.84
N ALA A 93 5.90 -2.75 2.95
CA ALA A 93 7.16 -3.51 2.95
C ALA A 93 7.06 -4.80 2.13
N GLU A 94 5.87 -5.41 2.04
CA GLU A 94 5.61 -6.55 1.16
C GLU A 94 5.86 -6.20 -0.31
N LEU A 95 5.30 -5.09 -0.81
CA LEU A 95 5.49 -4.64 -2.19
C LEU A 95 6.94 -4.25 -2.50
N ILE A 96 7.64 -3.68 -1.51
CA ILE A 96 9.06 -3.33 -1.62
C ILE A 96 9.92 -4.60 -1.67
N GLY A 97 9.60 -5.55 -0.78
CA GLY A 97 10.40 -6.70 -0.39
C GLY A 97 10.09 -8.03 -1.08
N LEU A 98 9.10 -8.10 -1.98
CA LEU A 98 8.73 -9.29 -2.78
C LEU A 98 9.89 -9.99 -3.53
N LYS A 99 11.11 -9.42 -3.55
CA LYS A 99 12.32 -10.07 -4.07
C LYS A 99 13.45 -10.34 -3.06
N LEU A 100 13.36 -9.85 -1.81
CA LEU A 100 14.35 -10.13 -0.76
C LEU A 100 14.10 -11.46 -0.07
N LYS A 101 12.82 -11.86 0.08
CA LYS A 101 12.43 -13.18 0.59
C LYS A 101 12.47 -14.24 -0.51
N ARG A 102 13.48 -14.25 -1.38
CA ARG A 102 13.76 -15.48 -2.13
C ARG A 102 14.31 -16.46 -1.10
N PRO A 103 13.67 -17.62 -0.83
CA PRO A 103 14.25 -18.62 0.03
C PRO A 103 15.63 -18.92 -0.55
N ARG A 104 16.70 -18.65 0.21
CA ARG A 104 17.97 -19.29 -0.10
C ARG A 104 17.72 -20.76 0.21
N VAL A 105 17.29 -21.52 -0.79
CA VAL A 105 17.41 -22.97 -0.72
C VAL A 105 18.92 -23.19 -0.56
N PRO A 106 19.41 -23.69 0.58
CA PRO A 106 20.79 -24.11 0.66
C PRO A 106 20.86 -25.22 -0.39
N ARG A 107 21.56 -24.96 -1.52
CA ARG A 107 21.96 -26.09 -2.34
C ARG A 107 22.94 -26.85 -1.46
N ASP A 108 22.45 -27.92 -0.85
CA ASP A 108 23.29 -28.97 -0.32
C ASP A 108 24.22 -29.36 -1.46
N ARG A 109 25.44 -28.86 -1.38
CA ARG A 109 26.54 -29.35 -2.20
C ARG A 109 26.77 -30.75 -1.67
N GLN A 110 26.08 -31.73 -2.25
CA GLN A 110 26.44 -33.14 -2.10
C GLN A 110 27.90 -33.27 -2.53
N LYS A 111 28.77 -33.24 -1.53
CA LYS A 111 30.15 -33.64 -1.66
C LYS A 111 30.08 -35.16 -1.85
N GLY A 112 29.97 -35.57 -3.12
CA GLY A 112 30.18 -36.94 -3.54
C GLY A 112 31.62 -37.32 -3.23
N SER A 113 31.82 -37.78 -2.00
CA SER A 113 32.92 -38.65 -1.61
C SER A 113 32.52 -40.06 -2.04
N SER A 114 33.20 -40.61 -3.03
CA SER A 114 33.30 -42.06 -3.17
C SER A 114 34.61 -42.40 -3.87
N PHE A 115 35.45 -43.06 -3.07
CA PHE A 115 36.44 -44.09 -3.32
C PHE A 115 37.26 -44.05 -4.62
#